data_AF-A0A7X9A8G4-F1
#
_entry.id   AF-A0A7X9A8G4-F1
#
_cell.length_a   1.000
_cell.length_b   1.000
_cell.length_c   1.000
_cell.angle_alpha   90.00
_cell.angle_beta   90.00
_cell.angle_gamma   90.00
#
_symmetry.space_group_name_H-M   'P 1'
#
loop_
_entity.id
_entity.type
_entity.pdbx_description
1 polymer ?
#
loop_
_entity_poly.entity_id
_entity_poly.type
_entity_poly.pdbx_seq_one_letter_code
_entity_poly.pdbx_strand_id
1 'polypeptide(L)'
;MSKKIQLMTLKCPRNIIKRDGSRMPFDAHKIRQAMASANNCVPSETLTSEELDQITGDVIQMLDYRQDPDVETVQDCVEEALM
;
A
#
# COMPACT_ATOMS: atom_id res chain seq x y z
N MET A 1 19.26 -11.81 1.97
CA MET A 1 19.66 -10.40 2.21
C MET A 1 19.14 -9.55 1.05
N SER A 2 17.82 -9.45 0.79
CA SER A 2 17.42 -9.03 -0.58
C SER A 2 16.07 -8.34 -0.84
N LYS A 3 15.07 -8.33 0.05
CA LYS A 3 13.72 -7.84 -0.34
C LYS A 3 13.28 -6.49 0.23
N LYS A 4 13.79 -6.06 1.38
CA LYS A 4 13.57 -4.69 1.90
C LYS A 4 14.05 -3.60 0.90
N ILE A 5 15.01 -3.97 0.06
CA ILE A 5 15.54 -3.16 -1.05
C ILE A 5 14.52 -3.03 -2.20
N GLN A 6 13.67 -4.04 -2.43
CA GLN A 6 12.75 -4.08 -3.57
C GLN A 6 11.70 -2.94 -3.49
N LEU A 7 11.04 -2.76 -2.33
CA LEU A 7 10.10 -1.65 -2.11
C LEU A 7 10.76 -0.27 -2.25
N MET A 8 12.03 -0.13 -1.86
CA MET A 8 12.79 1.13 -1.97
C MET A 8 13.16 1.50 -3.42
N THR A 9 13.01 0.57 -4.37
CA THR A 9 13.30 0.79 -5.80
C THR A 9 12.05 1.03 -6.65
N LEU A 10 10.85 0.85 -6.09
CA LEU A 10 9.60 1.08 -6.80
C LEU A 10 9.36 2.58 -6.98
N LYS A 11 8.87 2.96 -8.16
CA LYS A 11 8.36 4.31 -8.37
C LYS A 11 7.02 4.42 -7.67
N CYS A 12 6.91 5.37 -6.75
CA CYS A 12 5.68 5.66 -6.02
C CYS A 12 5.24 7.12 -6.25
N PRO A 13 3.95 7.42 -6.04
CA PRO A 13 3.46 8.78 -5.98
C PRO A 13 4.28 9.62 -5.01
N ARG A 14 4.38 10.93 -5.27
CA ARG A 14 5.04 11.84 -4.33
C ARG A 14 4.13 12.21 -3.17
N ASN A 15 2.83 12.35 -3.45
CA ASN A 15 1.83 12.75 -2.47
C ASN A 15 0.58 11.89 -2.59
N ILE A 16 -0.28 12.02 -1.59
CA ILE A 16 -1.62 11.46 -1.52
C ILE A 16 -2.59 12.59 -1.15
N ILE A 17 -3.79 12.54 -1.71
CA ILE A 17 -4.91 13.42 -1.35
C ILE A 17 -5.78 12.71 -0.31
N LYS A 18 -5.87 13.26 0.89
CA LYS A 18 -6.73 12.72 1.94
C LYS A 18 -8.22 13.00 1.64
N ARG A 19 -9.12 12.30 2.34
CA ARG A 19 -10.59 12.50 2.27
C ARG A 19 -11.05 13.93 2.54
N ASP A 20 -10.29 14.68 3.33
CA ASP A 20 -10.53 16.11 3.61
C ASP A 20 -10.00 17.05 2.51
N GLY A 21 -9.47 16.50 1.42
CA GLY A 21 -8.86 17.24 0.30
C GLY A 21 -7.42 17.70 0.56
N SER A 22 -6.86 17.48 1.75
CA SER A 22 -5.48 17.90 2.05
C SER A 22 -4.45 16.99 1.39
N ARG A 23 -3.37 17.59 0.90
CA ARG A 23 -2.25 16.89 0.27
C ARG A 23 -1.16 16.58 1.28
N MET A 24 -0.70 15.34 1.33
CA MET A 24 0.38 14.90 2.20
C MET A 24 1.41 14.07 1.44
N PRO A 25 2.68 13.99 1.91
CA PRO A 25 3.65 13.07 1.34
C PRO A 25 3.12 11.63 1.32
N PHE A 26 3.31 10.94 0.21
CA PHE A 26 2.95 9.53 0.09
C PHE A 26 3.91 8.68 0.93
N ASP A 27 3.38 7.71 1.66
CA ASP A 27 4.17 6.78 2.47
C ASP A 27 3.65 5.36 2.33
N ALA A 28 4.39 4.55 1.58
CA ALA A 28 4.12 3.13 1.38
C ALA A 28 4.01 2.33 2.68
N HIS A 29 4.71 2.74 3.75
CA HIS A 29 4.65 2.04 5.03
C HIS A 29 3.25 2.13 5.66
N LYS A 30 2.51 3.20 5.38
CA LYS A 30 1.13 3.33 5.88
C LYS A 30 0.18 2.31 5.26
N ILE A 31 0.39 1.96 3.98
CA ILE A 31 -0.38 0.90 3.31
C ILE A 31 -0.09 -0.44 3.98
N ARG A 32 1.20 -0.81 4.12
CA ARG A 32 1.61 -2.04 4.80
C ARG A 32 1.07 -2.12 6.23
N GLN A 33 1.13 -1.01 6.99
CA GLN A 33 0.61 -0.95 8.35
C GLN A 33 -0.90 -1.16 8.40
N ALA A 34 -1.65 -0.52 7.50
CA ALA A 34 -3.10 -0.70 7.40
C ALA A 34 -3.46 -2.15 7.08
N MET A 35 -2.77 -2.75 6.09
CA MET A 35 -2.96 -4.16 5.74
C MET A 35 -2.64 -5.11 6.89
N ALA A 36 -1.52 -4.89 7.59
CA ALA A 36 -1.16 -5.70 8.75
C ALA A 36 -2.18 -5.55 9.90
N SER A 37 -2.74 -4.36 10.08
CA SER A 37 -3.81 -4.13 11.05
C SER A 37 -5.08 -4.89 10.66
N ALA A 38 -5.47 -4.87 9.38
CA ALA A 38 -6.62 -5.63 8.88
C ALA A 38 -6.42 -7.15 9.02
N ASN A 39 -5.23 -7.64 8.68
CA ASN A 39 -4.84 -9.04 8.82
C ASN A 39 -4.98 -9.55 10.26
N ASN A 40 -4.59 -8.74 11.25
CA ASN A 40 -4.71 -9.10 12.67
C ASN A 40 -6.17 -9.14 13.16
N CYS A 41 -7.10 -8.49 12.46
CA CYS A 41 -8.52 -8.51 12.80
C CYS A 41 -9.24 -9.77 12.28
N VAL A 42 -8.65 -10.51 11.34
CA VAL A 42 -9.23 -11.72 10.73
C VAL A 42 -8.35 -12.94 11.08
N PRO A 43 -8.41 -13.46 12.31
CA PRO A 43 -7.51 -14.52 12.77
C PRO A 43 -7.70 -15.87 12.06
N SER A 44 -8.81 -16.06 11.34
CA SER A 44 -9.07 -17.27 10.55
C SER A 44 -8.28 -17.33 9.23
N GLU A 45 -7.86 -16.19 8.69
CA GLU A 45 -7.13 -16.08 7.43
C GLU A 45 -6.00 -15.08 7.62
N THR A 46 -4.80 -15.58 7.94
CA THR A 46 -3.65 -14.73 8.26
C THR A 46 -2.62 -14.78 7.16
N LEU A 47 -2.32 -13.61 6.60
CA LEU A 47 -1.17 -13.36 5.75
C LEU A 47 0.09 -13.29 6.60
N THR A 48 1.15 -13.92 6.10
CA THR A 48 2.50 -13.78 6.63
C THR A 48 3.04 -12.37 6.38
N SER A 49 4.10 -11.97 7.10
CA SER A 49 4.75 -10.68 6.82
C SER A 49 5.29 -10.59 5.40
N GLU A 50 5.65 -11.72 4.79
CA GLU A 50 6.20 -11.76 3.43
C GLU A 50 5.11 -11.54 2.38
N GLU A 51 3.92 -12.11 2.59
CA GLU A 51 2.74 -11.86 1.76
C GLU A 51 2.28 -10.40 1.88
N LEU A 52 2.26 -9.84 3.09
CA LEU A 52 1.94 -8.42 3.30
C LEU A 52 2.91 -7.50 2.55
N ASP A 53 4.21 -7.79 2.58
CA ASP A 53 5.21 -7.01 1.85
C ASP A 53 5.05 -7.15 0.33
N GLN A 54 4.68 -8.34 -0.15
CA GLN A 54 4.43 -8.60 -1.57
C GLN A 54 3.21 -7.82 -2.06
N ILE A 55 2.07 -7.95 -1.39
CA ILE A 55 0.83 -7.27 -1.79
C ILE A 55 0.99 -5.75 -1.67
N THR A 56 1.70 -5.26 -0.65
CA THR A 56 2.06 -3.83 -0.56
C THR A 56 2.82 -3.38 -1.81
N GLY A 57 3.77 -4.19 -2.29
CA GLY A 57 4.51 -3.91 -3.53
C GLY A 57 3.61 -3.91 -4.77
N ASP A 58 2.64 -4.79 -4.83
CA ASP A 58 1.69 -4.88 -5.95
C ASP A 58 0.76 -3.67 -5.99
N VAL A 59 0.24 -3.23 -4.84
CA VAL A 59 -0.52 -1.98 -4.69
C VAL A 59 0.27 -0.77 -5.19
N ILE A 60 1.54 -0.64 -4.80
CA ILE A 60 2.39 0.47 -5.25
C ILE A 60 2.58 0.45 -6.77
N GLN A 61 2.69 -0.73 -7.37
CA GLN A 61 2.84 -0.88 -8.82
C GLN A 61 1.56 -0.57 -9.61
N MET A 62 0.39 -0.75 -8.99
CA MET A 62 -0.91 -0.37 -9.58
C MET A 62 -1.11 1.16 -9.62
N LEU A 63 -0.47 1.90 -8.72
CA LEU A 63 -0.59 3.35 -8.66
C LEU A 63 0.22 4.05 -9.76
N ASP A 64 -0.37 5.06 -10.41
CA ASP A 64 0.39 5.97 -11.27
C ASP A 64 1.27 6.90 -10.42
N TYR A 65 2.56 6.60 -10.36
CA TYR A 65 3.56 7.40 -9.63
C TYR A 65 3.67 8.87 -10.07
N ARG A 66 3.09 9.24 -11.23
CA ARG A 66 3.09 10.60 -11.77
C ARG A 66 1.94 11.45 -11.23
N GLN A 67 0.93 10.82 -10.66
CA GLN A 67 -0.24 11.48 -10.09
C GLN A 67 -0.19 11.46 -8.56
N ASP A 68 -1.00 12.32 -7.93
CA ASP A 68 -1.29 12.20 -6.52
C ASP A 68 -2.63 11.46 -6.38
N PRO A 69 -2.64 10.15 -6.07
CA PRO A 69 -3.89 9.43 -5.85
C PRO A 69 -4.59 9.97 -4.60
N ASP A 70 -5.92 9.88 -4.58
CA ASP A 70 -6.66 10.05 -3.34
C ASP A 70 -6.69 8.75 -2.50
N VAL A 71 -7.18 8.86 -1.27
CA VAL A 71 -7.27 7.73 -0.34
C VAL A 71 -8.16 6.60 -0.88
N GLU A 72 -9.22 6.91 -1.61
CA GLU A 72 -10.14 5.89 -2.13
C GLU A 72 -9.49 5.11 -3.26
N THR A 73 -8.77 5.79 -4.17
CA THR A 73 -7.97 5.13 -5.21
C THR A 73 -6.95 4.15 -4.61
N VAL A 74 -6.30 4.50 -3.50
CA VAL A 74 -5.37 3.59 -2.82
C VAL A 74 -6.11 2.42 -2.18
N GLN A 75 -7.31 2.64 -1.62
CA GLN A 75 -8.15 1.56 -1.08
C GLN A 75 -8.60 0.59 -2.17
N ASP A 76 -9.07 1.10 -3.30
CA ASP A 76 -9.45 0.29 -4.46
C ASP A 76 -8.28 -0.60 -4.91
N CYS A 77 -7.06 -0.05 -5.02
CA CYS A 77 -5.88 -0.85 -5.36
C CYS A 77 -5.56 -1.93 -4.30
N VAL A 78 -5.77 -1.65 -3.01
CA VAL A 78 -5.58 -2.65 -1.95
C VAL A 78 -6.60 -3.77 -2.06
N GLU A 79 -7.87 -3.43 -2.31
CA GLU A 79 -8.94 -4.41 -2.50
C GLU A 79 -8.68 -5.30 -3.71
N GLU A 80 -8.33 -4.70 -4.86
CA GLU A 80 -7.97 -5.44 -6.09
C GLU A 80 -6.74 -6.34 -5.90
N ALA A 81 -5.75 -5.92 -5.11
CA ALA A 81 -4.55 -6.73 -4.86
C ALA A 81 -4.78 -7.88 -3.86
N LEU A 82 -5.91 -7.90 -3.15
CA LEU A 82 -6.29 -8.94 -2.19
C LEU A 82 -7.26 -9.98 -2.77
N MET A 83 -7.84 -9.72 -3.95
CA MET A 83 -8.70 -10.67 -4.69
C MET A 83 -7.89 -11.73 -5.43
#